data_AF-A0A1H0PYC7-F1
#
_entry.id   AF-A0A1H0PYC7-F1
#
_cell.length_a   1.000
_cell.length_b   1.000
_cell.length_c   1.000
_cell.angle_alpha   90.00
_cell.angle_beta   90.00
_cell.angle_gamma   90.00
#
_symmetry.space_group_name_H-M   'P 1'
#
loop_
_entity.id
_entity.type
_entity.pdbx_description
1 polymer ?
#
loop_
_entity_poly.entity_id
_entity_poly.type
_entity_poly.pdbx_seq_one_letter_code
_entity_poly.pdbx_strand_id
1 'polypeptide(L)'
;MADRWHKLSESPTTSNAADGVAPLAAADLFREAPAPAAPPLDEKLRQTYYWIVNRAVISPYYDVEFSSGRPLTFELGDAGAELTLPNEPSYSSNVLLPLLSFAVGGKCLLIGGPGRGKTTVAVLMGVLAGSTPEEVRRGVQQGQPQLSISDLVGIPLPRDLMNASSLAEIGIAWREWLTRPVKIVDEYNRIPTKTQSALLTMVAEGYVESHDQMRRTAPASGVESWFFTANDDAGGGTFPVIQALRDRMDVTVPAAGFNSRFLDELVARVEAGEKPEEHVPAELVFAPDEQSAMRAAIRAVPVPAEVRRRLEFFLSHFEFVQGGGRRFEYRTKDTVTTAGGRVAEAIEANSGADLMTDPGAQTLNGLSVRALQTLIVYAKAVAWFRGRDAVSVADVGAMLPFVLRGKLLPNPTHPRFDVGAERELSTDVMSWLADLFAESGRQFDALGRGGDDPVGALLAQLEAGLDGVGAVEAGRRLTEIEARLRTVAGTGKLYGRDFDDLMALKYLHQRYTAYLRWLEGRS
;
A
#
# COMPACT_ATOMS: atom_id res chain seq x y z
N MET A 1 34.60 23.32 -1.51
CA MET A 1 33.57 22.26 -1.38
C MET A 1 32.38 22.76 -0.55
N ALA A 2 31.84 23.93 -0.90
CA ALA A 2 30.66 24.49 -0.23
C ALA A 2 29.50 24.42 -1.22
N ASP A 3 28.32 24.00 -0.75
CA ASP A 3 27.04 23.91 -1.49
C ASP A 3 26.63 22.55 -2.11
N ARG A 4 27.08 21.41 -1.56
CA ARG A 4 26.50 20.11 -1.94
C ARG A 4 25.14 19.82 -1.29
N TRP A 5 24.69 20.59 -0.30
CA TRP A 5 23.44 20.31 0.41
C TRP A 5 22.35 21.36 0.23
N HIS A 6 22.73 22.63 0.00
CA HIS A 6 21.78 23.75 0.01
C HIS A 6 21.14 24.03 -1.36
N LYS A 7 21.69 23.47 -2.45
CA LYS A 7 21.02 23.50 -3.74
C LYS A 7 19.76 22.61 -3.73
N LEU A 8 18.60 23.25 -3.59
CA LEU A 8 17.30 22.65 -3.87
C LEU A 8 17.31 22.14 -5.32
N SER A 9 16.90 20.89 -5.51
CA SER A 9 16.78 20.33 -6.86
C SER A 9 15.51 20.89 -7.51
N GLU A 10 15.62 21.42 -8.73
CA GLU A 10 14.43 21.61 -9.57
C GLU A 10 13.79 20.24 -9.78
N SER A 11 12.49 20.12 -9.55
CA SER A 11 11.74 18.91 -9.87
C SER A 11 11.46 18.93 -11.38
N PRO A 12 11.98 17.97 -12.17
CA PRO A 12 11.51 17.79 -13.54
C PRO A 12 10.05 17.32 -13.48
N THR A 13 9.11 18.25 -13.49
CA THR A 13 7.69 17.96 -13.66
C THR A 13 7.38 17.90 -15.15
N THR A 14 6.60 16.89 -15.55
CA THR A 14 5.76 17.03 -16.75
C THR A 14 4.76 18.12 -16.42
N SER A 15 5.00 19.34 -16.91
CA SER A 15 3.99 20.40 -16.90
C SER A 15 2.71 19.83 -17.49
N ASN A 16 1.60 19.95 -16.78
CA ASN A 16 0.29 19.68 -17.40
C ASN A 16 0.22 20.60 -18.64
N ALA A 17 -0.21 20.09 -19.78
CA ALA A 17 -0.31 20.89 -21.02
C ALA A 17 -1.22 22.13 -20.90
N ALA A 18 -1.83 22.36 -19.74
CA ALA A 18 -2.60 23.53 -19.35
C ALA A 18 -1.77 24.67 -18.73
N ASP A 19 -0.49 24.46 -18.37
CA ASP A 19 0.41 25.54 -17.94
C ASP A 19 0.95 26.27 -19.18
N GLY A 20 0.04 26.88 -19.93
CA GLY A 20 0.40 27.79 -21.00
C GLY A 20 1.21 28.95 -20.39
N VAL A 21 2.51 28.98 -20.66
CA VAL A 21 3.32 30.17 -20.41
C VAL A 21 2.72 31.28 -21.27
N ALA A 22 1.94 32.17 -20.65
CA ALA A 22 1.44 33.36 -21.31
C ALA A 22 2.66 34.11 -21.89
N PRO A 23 2.61 34.56 -23.16
CA PRO A 23 3.73 35.26 -23.77
C PRO A 23 4.06 36.50 -22.94
N LEU A 24 5.28 36.56 -22.41
CA LEU A 24 5.79 37.68 -21.62
C LEU A 24 5.65 38.97 -22.42
N ALA A 25 4.89 39.94 -21.89
CA ALA A 25 4.81 41.27 -22.48
C ALA A 25 6.02 42.10 -22.04
N ALA A 26 6.43 43.09 -22.84
CA ALA A 26 7.52 44.00 -22.47
C ALA A 26 7.28 44.75 -21.14
N ALA A 27 6.01 44.84 -20.69
CA ALA A 27 5.63 45.39 -19.39
C ALA A 27 5.97 44.47 -18.20
N ASP A 28 6.10 43.16 -18.41
CA ASP A 28 6.43 42.18 -17.37
C ASP A 28 7.93 42.21 -16.99
N LEU A 29 8.79 42.79 -17.84
CA LEU A 29 10.22 43.02 -17.56
C LEU A 29 10.46 44.10 -16.49
N PHE A 30 9.47 44.95 -16.21
CA PHE A 30 9.57 46.09 -15.30
C PHE A 30 8.71 45.95 -14.04
N ARG A 31 8.01 44.83 -13.86
CA ARG A 31 7.32 44.51 -12.60
C ARG A 31 8.35 44.02 -11.58
N GLU A 32 8.29 44.55 -10.36
CA GLU A 32 8.91 43.88 -9.22
C GLU A 32 8.35 42.45 -9.18
N ALA A 33 9.23 41.46 -9.31
CA ALA A 33 8.82 40.06 -9.22
C ALA A 33 8.17 39.88 -7.84
N PRO A 34 6.92 39.40 -7.77
CA PRO A 34 6.35 39.04 -6.47
C PRO A 34 7.30 38.05 -5.81
N ALA A 35 7.51 38.18 -4.49
CA ALA A 35 8.30 37.22 -3.74
C ALA A 35 7.83 35.80 -4.12
N PRO A 36 8.75 34.88 -4.47
CA PRO A 36 8.36 33.58 -4.99
C PRO A 36 7.42 32.93 -3.99
N ALA A 37 6.19 32.65 -4.43
CA ALA A 37 5.21 31.97 -3.60
C ALA A 37 5.79 30.60 -3.21
N ALA A 38 5.53 30.16 -1.97
CA ALA A 38 5.92 28.83 -1.54
C ALA A 38 5.37 27.80 -2.55
N PRO A 39 6.17 26.80 -2.96
CA PRO A 39 5.72 25.82 -3.94
C PRO A 39 4.50 25.06 -3.40
N PRO A 40 3.59 24.62 -4.28
CA PRO A 40 2.54 23.68 -3.92
C PRO A 40 3.10 22.46 -3.16
N LEU A 41 2.32 21.86 -2.25
CA LEU A 41 2.83 20.81 -1.36
C LEU A 41 3.25 19.54 -2.12
N ASP A 42 2.62 19.22 -3.24
CA ASP A 42 3.02 18.12 -4.13
C ASP A 42 4.39 18.39 -4.76
N GLU A 43 4.63 19.65 -5.16
CA GLU A 43 5.91 20.10 -5.67
C GLU A 43 7.00 20.08 -4.57
N LYS A 44 6.69 20.54 -3.36
CA LYS A 44 7.59 20.43 -2.20
C LYS A 44 7.94 18.96 -1.91
N LEU A 45 6.97 18.03 -2.00
CA LEU A 45 7.22 16.60 -1.83
C LEU A 45 8.10 16.03 -2.95
N ARG A 46 7.92 16.43 -4.21
CA ARG A 46 8.80 16.03 -5.31
C ARG A 46 10.22 16.59 -5.17
N GLN A 47 10.37 17.85 -4.80
CA GLN A 47 11.67 18.46 -4.49
C GLN A 47 12.38 17.70 -3.37
N THR A 48 11.62 17.24 -2.37
CA THR A 48 12.12 16.39 -1.29
C THR A 48 12.63 15.05 -1.83
N TYR A 49 11.85 14.37 -2.69
CA TYR A 49 12.29 13.13 -3.34
C TYR A 49 13.61 13.34 -4.09
N TYR A 50 13.70 14.35 -4.96
CA TYR A 50 14.89 14.61 -5.76
C TYR A 50 16.09 15.01 -4.91
N TRP A 51 15.90 15.79 -3.85
CA TRP A 51 16.96 16.07 -2.89
C TRP A 51 17.48 14.78 -2.24
N ILE A 52 16.57 13.86 -1.85
CA ILE A 52 16.99 12.58 -1.24
C ILE A 52 17.80 11.75 -2.23
N VAL A 53 17.32 11.50 -3.45
CA VAL A 53 18.02 10.63 -4.42
C VAL A 53 19.31 11.25 -4.96
N ASN A 54 19.39 12.58 -5.06
CA ASN A 54 20.57 13.26 -5.61
C ASN A 54 21.64 13.53 -4.55
N ARG A 55 21.27 13.69 -3.27
CA ARG A 55 22.18 14.18 -2.23
C ARG A 55 22.24 13.27 -1.01
N ALA A 56 21.12 12.66 -0.60
CA ALA A 56 21.03 11.98 0.69
C ALA A 56 21.26 10.47 0.61
N VAL A 57 20.80 9.80 -0.45
CA VAL A 57 20.79 8.33 -0.54
C VAL A 57 21.23 7.89 -1.93
N ILE A 58 22.19 6.98 -2.00
CA ILE A 58 22.61 6.34 -3.27
C ILE A 58 21.59 5.25 -3.59
N SER A 59 20.60 5.56 -4.44
CA SER A 59 19.59 4.59 -4.87
C SER A 59 19.33 4.66 -6.38
N PRO A 60 20.19 4.05 -7.20
CA PRO A 60 20.05 4.04 -8.65
C PRO A 60 19.02 3.02 -9.16
N TYR A 61 18.23 2.42 -8.27
CA TYR A 61 17.24 1.40 -8.60
C TYR A 61 15.89 2.07 -8.76
N TYR A 62 15.50 2.35 -10.01
CA TYR A 62 14.25 3.00 -10.38
C TYR A 62 13.20 1.95 -10.75
N ASP A 63 12.72 1.23 -9.73
CA ASP A 63 11.83 0.06 -9.84
C ASP A 63 10.32 0.42 -9.80
N VAL A 64 9.98 1.68 -9.55
CA VAL A 64 8.61 2.18 -9.73
C VAL A 64 8.55 2.83 -11.10
N GLU A 65 8.24 2.01 -12.11
CA GLU A 65 8.33 2.39 -13.51
C GLU A 65 7.00 2.87 -14.09
N PHE A 66 7.07 3.88 -14.95
CA PHE A 66 5.92 4.39 -15.68
C PHE A 66 6.23 4.56 -17.16
N SER A 67 5.25 4.32 -18.02
CA SER A 67 5.39 4.49 -19.46
C SER A 67 4.08 4.84 -20.12
N SER A 68 4.17 5.73 -21.10
CA SER A 68 3.13 5.99 -22.08
C SER A 68 3.32 5.01 -23.25
N GLY A 69 2.40 4.07 -23.42
CA GLY A 69 2.52 3.01 -24.40
C GLY A 69 3.56 1.95 -24.02
N ARG A 70 4.13 1.27 -25.02
CA ARG A 70 5.10 0.17 -24.80
C ARG A 70 6.51 0.75 -24.56
N PRO A 71 7.16 0.44 -23.43
CA PRO A 71 8.54 0.84 -23.18
C PRO A 71 9.51 0.16 -24.15
N LEU A 72 10.71 0.71 -24.26
CA LEU A 72 11.79 0.06 -25.00
C LEU A 72 12.36 -1.07 -24.16
N THR A 73 12.61 -2.22 -24.79
CA THR A 73 13.00 -3.45 -24.09
C THR A 73 14.18 -4.09 -24.80
N PHE A 74 15.13 -4.61 -24.02
CA PHE A 74 16.29 -5.35 -24.50
C PHE A 74 16.40 -6.70 -23.79
N GLU A 75 16.52 -7.78 -24.55
CA GLU A 75 16.91 -9.07 -23.99
C GLU A 75 18.43 -9.13 -23.82
N LEU A 76 18.88 -9.52 -22.63
CA LEU A 76 20.26 -9.54 -22.21
C LEU A 76 20.68 -10.94 -21.74
N GLY A 77 21.78 -11.43 -22.32
CA GLY A 77 22.37 -12.72 -21.98
C GLY A 77 21.56 -13.93 -22.47
N ASP A 78 22.17 -15.11 -22.38
CA ASP A 78 21.58 -16.36 -22.90
C ASP A 78 20.37 -16.85 -22.07
N ALA A 79 20.17 -16.29 -20.89
CA ALA A 79 19.05 -16.58 -20.00
C ALA A 79 17.79 -15.74 -20.31
N GLY A 80 17.84 -14.84 -21.30
CA GLY A 80 16.69 -14.02 -21.70
C GLY A 80 16.28 -12.97 -20.65
N ALA A 81 17.24 -12.41 -19.91
CA ALA A 81 16.93 -11.38 -18.93
C ALA A 81 16.45 -10.11 -19.63
N GLU A 82 15.28 -9.61 -19.24
CA GLU A 82 14.69 -8.43 -19.88
C GLU A 82 15.12 -7.14 -19.16
N LEU A 83 15.67 -6.17 -19.92
CA LEU A 83 15.92 -4.81 -19.45
C LEU A 83 14.92 -3.85 -20.11
N THR A 84 14.11 -3.21 -19.27
CA THR A 84 13.09 -2.25 -19.68
C THR A 84 13.57 -0.82 -19.46
N LEU A 85 13.33 0.04 -20.44
CA LEU A 85 13.61 1.47 -20.40
C LEU A 85 12.29 2.24 -20.47
N PRO A 86 11.74 2.66 -19.30
CA PRO A 86 10.52 3.44 -19.24
C PRO A 86 10.68 4.82 -19.89
N ASN A 87 9.60 5.34 -20.47
CA ASN A 87 9.58 6.63 -21.17
C ASN A 87 8.89 7.77 -20.40
N GLU A 88 8.38 7.50 -19.19
CA GLU A 88 7.95 8.51 -18.23
C GLU A 88 8.91 8.55 -17.03
N PRO A 89 8.86 9.59 -16.18
CA PRO A 89 9.64 9.61 -14.94
C PRO A 89 9.31 8.41 -14.06
N SER A 90 10.32 7.56 -13.84
CA SER A 90 10.29 6.46 -12.88
C SER A 90 10.89 6.90 -11.54
N TYR A 91 10.72 6.07 -10.50
CA TYR A 91 11.19 6.40 -9.16
C TYR A 91 11.81 5.21 -8.45
N SER A 92 12.70 5.48 -7.50
CA SER A 92 13.21 4.47 -6.59
C SER A 92 12.24 4.21 -5.45
N SER A 93 11.81 2.96 -5.30
CA SER A 93 10.87 2.57 -4.27
C SER A 93 11.40 2.82 -2.85
N ASN A 94 12.72 2.69 -2.66
CA ASN A 94 13.41 2.94 -1.40
C ASN A 94 13.26 4.36 -0.87
N VAL A 95 12.95 5.32 -1.74
CA VAL A 95 12.75 6.72 -1.38
C VAL A 95 11.29 7.11 -1.55
N LEU A 96 10.68 6.74 -2.67
CA LEU A 96 9.30 7.11 -2.98
C LEU A 96 8.31 6.55 -1.95
N LEU A 97 8.34 5.24 -1.67
CA LEU A 97 7.33 4.63 -0.80
C LEU A 97 7.41 5.17 0.64
N PRO A 98 8.59 5.30 1.28
CA PRO A 98 8.69 5.95 2.58
C PRO A 98 8.18 7.40 2.59
N LEU A 99 8.44 8.15 1.51
CA LEU A 99 7.97 9.53 1.39
C LEU A 99 6.45 9.61 1.18
N LEU A 100 5.86 8.69 0.42
CA LEU A 100 4.40 8.57 0.31
C LEU A 100 3.79 8.13 1.64
N SER A 101 4.41 7.19 2.36
CA SER A 101 4.01 6.80 3.71
C SER A 101 4.04 7.97 4.70
N PHE A 102 5.07 8.82 4.62
CA PHE A 102 5.14 10.06 5.37
C PHE A 102 3.95 10.97 5.05
N ALA A 103 3.66 11.21 3.76
CA ALA A 103 2.58 12.10 3.33
C ALA A 103 1.18 11.61 3.71
N VAL A 104 0.93 10.30 3.72
CA VAL A 104 -0.41 9.74 4.04
C VAL A 104 -0.60 9.36 5.51
N GLY A 105 0.46 9.37 6.32
CA GLY A 105 0.45 8.81 7.67
C GLY A 105 0.41 7.29 7.72
N GLY A 106 1.15 6.67 6.81
CA GLY A 106 1.21 5.24 6.61
C GLY A 106 2.24 4.54 7.51
N LYS A 107 2.25 3.21 7.41
CA LYS A 107 3.20 2.31 8.06
C LYS A 107 4.06 1.64 6.99
N CYS A 108 5.30 2.07 6.86
CA CYS A 108 6.25 1.54 5.89
C CYS A 108 7.17 0.53 6.55
N LEU A 109 7.29 -0.67 5.96
CA LEU A 109 8.28 -1.67 6.36
C LEU A 109 9.38 -1.77 5.29
N LEU A 110 10.61 -1.42 5.67
CA LEU A 110 11.82 -1.55 4.85
C LEU A 110 12.50 -2.90 5.16
N ILE A 111 12.62 -3.77 4.16
CA ILE A 111 13.17 -5.13 4.34
C ILE A 111 14.40 -5.31 3.46
N GLY A 112 15.50 -5.79 4.02
CA GLY A 112 16.64 -6.22 3.22
C GLY A 112 17.88 -6.43 4.07
N GLY A 113 18.98 -6.87 3.47
CA GLY A 113 20.21 -7.17 4.20
C GLY A 113 20.78 -6.01 5.06
N PRO A 114 21.73 -6.31 5.96
CA PRO A 114 22.39 -5.28 6.75
C PRO A 114 23.12 -4.27 5.84
N GLY A 115 23.23 -3.02 6.30
CA GLY A 115 23.97 -1.96 5.58
C GLY A 115 23.26 -1.35 4.36
N ARG A 116 21.98 -1.67 4.12
CA ARG A 116 21.20 -1.19 2.95
C ARG A 116 20.52 0.19 3.16
N GLY A 117 20.99 1.01 4.11
CA GLY A 117 20.47 2.36 4.33
C GLY A 117 19.02 2.49 4.88
N LYS A 118 18.41 1.39 5.34
CA LYS A 118 17.01 1.34 5.82
C LYS A 118 16.72 2.37 6.92
N THR A 119 17.54 2.34 7.98
CA THR A 119 17.38 3.23 9.14
C THR A 119 17.65 4.69 8.75
N THR A 120 18.62 4.95 7.87
CA THR A 120 18.91 6.30 7.36
C THR A 120 17.69 6.91 6.67
N VAL A 121 17.02 6.15 5.78
CA VAL A 121 15.79 6.61 5.12
C VAL A 121 14.69 6.90 6.14
N ALA A 122 14.49 6.03 7.12
CA ALA A 122 13.50 6.26 8.17
C ALA A 122 13.81 7.52 9.01
N VAL A 123 15.09 7.76 9.34
CA VAL A 123 15.53 8.94 10.10
C VAL A 123 15.27 10.22 9.31
N LEU A 124 15.50 10.23 7.99
CA LEU A 124 15.19 11.37 7.13
C LEU A 124 13.72 11.78 7.24
N MET A 125 12.80 10.81 7.28
CA MET A 125 11.36 11.10 7.45
C MET A 125 11.07 11.82 8.77
N GLY A 126 11.77 11.45 9.85
CA GLY A 126 11.66 12.14 11.14
C GLY A 126 12.15 13.60 11.10
N VAL A 127 13.23 13.86 10.36
CA VAL A 127 13.77 15.21 10.18
C VAL A 127 12.86 16.06 9.30
N LEU A 128 12.31 15.48 8.22
CA LEU A 128 11.30 16.12 7.38
C LEU A 128 10.03 16.48 8.15
N ALA A 129 9.74 15.79 9.25
CA ALA A 129 8.63 16.12 10.15
C ALA A 129 8.94 17.26 11.15
N GLY A 130 10.14 17.86 11.09
CA GLY A 130 10.56 18.98 11.94
C GLY A 130 11.25 18.58 13.24
N SER A 131 11.58 17.30 13.44
CA SER A 131 12.43 16.88 14.57
C SER A 131 13.91 17.06 14.22
N THR A 132 14.74 17.38 15.22
CA THR A 132 16.19 17.40 15.00
C THR A 132 16.74 15.98 14.80
N PRO A 133 17.86 15.79 14.09
CA PRO A 133 18.46 14.47 13.90
C PRO A 133 18.74 13.72 15.21
N GLU A 134 19.17 14.45 16.24
CA GLU A 134 19.45 13.87 17.57
C GLU A 134 18.17 13.34 18.23
N GLU A 135 17.08 14.12 18.18
CA GLU A 135 15.79 13.69 18.72
C GLU A 135 15.23 12.47 18.00
N VAL A 136 15.32 12.44 16.67
CA VAL A 136 14.88 11.29 15.87
C VAL A 136 15.65 10.06 16.30
N ARG A 137 16.99 10.13 16.36
CA ARG A 137 17.84 8.99 16.78
C ARG A 137 17.55 8.53 18.21
N ARG A 138 17.33 9.46 19.15
CA ARG A 138 16.95 9.12 20.53
C ARG A 138 15.57 8.46 20.61
N GLY A 139 14.70 8.76 19.65
CA GLY A 139 13.36 8.18 19.52
C GLY A 139 13.31 6.82 18.80
N VAL A 140 14.37 6.41 18.11
CA VAL A 140 14.43 5.10 17.42
C VAL A 140 14.35 3.97 18.44
N GLN A 141 13.39 3.07 18.25
CA GLN A 141 13.28 1.85 19.05
C GLN A 141 14.05 0.73 18.35
N GLN A 142 15.23 0.40 18.89
CA GLN A 142 16.05 -0.69 18.35
C GLN A 142 15.55 -2.04 18.87
N GLY A 143 15.17 -2.91 17.95
CA GLY A 143 14.73 -4.26 18.23
C GLY A 143 15.87 -5.09 18.82
N GLN A 144 15.63 -5.64 20.01
CA GLN A 144 16.56 -6.52 20.68
C GLN A 144 15.82 -7.55 21.56
N PRO A 145 16.41 -8.73 21.82
CA PRO A 145 15.72 -9.81 22.51
C PRO A 145 15.32 -9.53 23.96
N GLN A 146 15.93 -8.53 24.59
CA GLN A 146 15.65 -8.16 25.98
C GLN A 146 14.69 -6.97 26.08
N LEU A 147 14.19 -6.42 24.96
CA LEU A 147 13.32 -5.24 24.98
C LEU A 147 11.99 -5.56 25.67
N SER A 148 11.74 -4.93 26.82
CA SER A 148 10.51 -5.10 27.59
C SER A 148 9.42 -4.10 27.18
N ILE A 149 8.18 -4.35 27.61
CA ILE A 149 7.07 -3.39 27.44
C ILE A 149 7.39 -2.08 28.17
N SER A 150 8.01 -2.13 29.36
CA SER A 150 8.36 -0.94 30.13
C SER A 150 9.43 -0.09 29.44
N ASP A 151 10.39 -0.73 28.74
CA ASP A 151 11.39 0.00 27.94
C ASP A 151 10.74 0.75 26.77
N LEU A 152 9.74 0.12 26.15
CA LEU A 152 9.01 0.67 25.01
C LEU A 152 8.03 1.78 25.44
N VAL A 153 7.34 1.61 26.56
CA VAL A 153 6.19 2.44 26.95
C VAL A 153 6.52 3.45 28.04
N GLY A 154 7.23 3.01 29.08
CA GLY A 154 7.52 3.82 30.25
C GLY A 154 7.58 2.97 31.52
N ILE A 155 8.26 3.50 32.53
CA ILE A 155 8.40 2.87 33.85
C ILE A 155 7.51 3.58 34.88
N PRO A 156 6.83 2.85 35.77
CA PRO A 156 6.18 3.47 36.92
C PRO A 156 7.22 4.10 37.84
N LEU A 157 6.90 5.26 38.40
CA LEU A 157 7.79 5.97 39.32
C LEU A 157 7.86 5.20 40.65
N PRO A 158 9.06 4.82 41.14
CA PRO A 158 9.18 4.00 42.35
C PRO A 158 8.51 4.60 43.59
N ARG A 159 8.52 5.94 43.72
CA ARG A 159 7.86 6.66 44.82
C ARG A 159 6.33 6.50 44.82
N ASP A 160 5.72 6.36 43.63
CA ASP A 160 4.27 6.32 43.50
C ASP A 160 3.79 4.87 43.68
N LEU A 161 4.59 3.87 43.27
CA LEU A 161 4.32 2.45 43.53
C LEU A 161 4.16 2.11 45.01
N MET A 162 4.93 2.76 45.89
CA MET A 162 4.90 2.47 47.34
C MET A 162 3.72 3.16 48.05
N ASN A 163 3.18 4.23 47.47
CA ASN A 163 2.23 5.12 48.13
C ASN A 163 0.84 5.11 47.49
N ALA A 164 0.69 4.57 46.28
CA ALA A 164 -0.56 4.53 45.54
C ALA A 164 -1.58 3.60 46.19
N SER A 165 -2.81 4.07 46.31
CA SER A 165 -3.95 3.30 46.81
C SER A 165 -4.69 2.55 45.68
N SER A 166 -4.44 2.94 44.42
CA SER A 166 -4.93 2.29 43.21
C SER A 166 -3.92 2.38 42.06
N LEU A 167 -4.05 1.53 41.03
CA LEU A 167 -3.13 1.53 39.89
C LEU A 167 -3.13 2.86 39.12
N ALA A 168 -4.28 3.54 39.06
CA ALA A 168 -4.44 4.82 38.37
C ALA A 168 -3.66 5.99 39.03
N GLU A 169 -3.26 5.85 40.30
CA GLU A 169 -2.46 6.86 41.03
C GLU A 169 -0.96 6.73 40.78
N ILE A 170 -0.51 5.64 40.14
CA ILE A 170 0.91 5.38 39.91
C ILE A 170 1.41 6.28 38.77
N GLY A 171 2.20 7.31 39.09
CA GLY A 171 2.79 8.15 38.06
C GLY A 171 3.69 7.33 37.12
N ILE A 172 3.46 7.42 35.81
CA ILE A 172 4.26 6.73 34.79
C ILE A 172 5.18 7.72 34.11
N ALA A 173 6.48 7.41 34.09
CA ALA A 173 7.46 8.10 33.25
C ALA A 173 7.31 7.61 31.81
N TRP A 174 6.31 8.13 31.11
CA TRP A 174 6.03 7.81 29.70
C TRP A 174 7.23 8.14 28.82
N ARG A 175 7.54 7.24 27.91
CA ARG A 175 8.60 7.44 26.91
C ARG A 175 8.22 8.54 25.92
N GLU A 176 9.14 9.46 25.65
CA GLU A 176 8.89 10.62 24.79
C GLU A 176 8.59 10.25 23.31
N TRP A 177 9.20 9.17 22.80
CA TRP A 177 8.99 8.75 21.40
C TRP A 177 7.52 8.40 21.11
N LEU A 178 6.73 8.05 22.15
CA LEU A 178 5.33 7.69 22.01
C LEU A 178 4.48 8.78 21.35
N THR A 179 4.83 10.05 21.51
CA THR A 179 4.04 11.18 20.96
C THR A 179 4.72 11.86 19.78
N ARG A 180 5.84 11.32 19.27
CA ARG A 180 6.52 11.85 18.10
C ARG A 180 5.67 11.64 16.83
N PRO A 181 5.67 12.58 15.87
CA PRO A 181 4.89 12.47 14.63
C PRO A 181 5.40 11.32 13.75
N VAL A 182 6.71 11.11 13.72
CA VAL A 182 7.36 9.98 13.05
C VAL A 182 7.90 9.03 14.10
N LYS A 183 7.53 7.75 13.98
CA LYS A 183 7.97 6.68 14.86
C LYS A 183 8.77 5.65 14.10
N ILE A 184 9.94 5.29 14.62
CA ILE A 184 10.87 4.38 13.95
C ILE A 184 11.14 3.18 14.85
N VAL A 185 10.90 1.99 14.32
CA VAL A 185 11.22 0.72 14.99
C VAL A 185 12.20 -0.06 14.10
N ASP A 186 13.46 -0.06 14.51
CA ASP A 186 14.54 -0.71 13.79
C ASP A 186 14.61 -2.19 14.16
N GLU A 187 14.84 -3.08 13.20
CA GLU A 187 14.94 -4.53 13.39
C GLU A 187 13.77 -5.11 14.21
N TYR A 188 12.54 -4.76 13.84
CA TYR A 188 11.34 -5.10 14.63
C TYR A 188 11.13 -6.62 14.81
N ASN A 189 11.70 -7.44 13.92
CA ASN A 189 11.73 -8.90 14.02
C ASN A 189 12.70 -9.46 15.08
N ARG A 190 13.43 -8.59 15.80
CA ARG A 190 14.23 -8.95 16.99
C ARG A 190 13.52 -8.65 18.31
N ILE A 191 12.34 -8.04 18.27
CA ILE A 191 11.53 -7.72 19.45
C ILE A 191 10.78 -8.99 19.92
N PRO A 192 10.75 -9.32 21.22
CA PRO A 192 9.98 -10.44 21.75
C PRO A 192 8.48 -10.34 21.41
N THR A 193 7.82 -11.46 21.16
CA THR A 193 6.39 -11.52 20.77
C THR A 193 5.47 -10.80 21.77
N LYS A 194 5.73 -10.92 23.07
CA LYS A 194 4.99 -10.19 24.12
C LYS A 194 5.10 -8.67 23.97
N THR A 195 6.29 -8.16 23.64
CA THR A 195 6.53 -6.73 23.42
C THR A 195 5.95 -6.27 22.07
N GLN A 196 5.97 -7.13 21.05
CA GLN A 196 5.27 -6.88 19.78
C GLN A 196 3.76 -6.68 19.97
N SER A 197 3.11 -7.34 20.93
CA SER A 197 1.68 -7.13 21.22
C SER A 197 1.38 -5.71 21.74
N ALA A 198 2.27 -5.14 22.55
CA ALA A 198 2.14 -3.74 22.97
C ALA A 198 2.32 -2.78 21.78
N LEU A 199 3.31 -3.07 20.92
CA LEU A 199 3.54 -2.33 19.67
C LEU A 199 2.33 -2.39 18.73
N LEU A 200 1.71 -3.56 18.58
CA LEU A 200 0.50 -3.75 17.78
C LEU A 200 -0.63 -2.81 18.25
N THR A 201 -0.85 -2.67 19.56
CA THR A 201 -1.90 -1.79 20.09
C THR A 201 -1.67 -0.34 19.67
N MET A 202 -0.43 0.15 19.77
CA MET A 202 -0.07 1.50 19.34
C MET A 202 -0.24 1.70 17.83
N VAL A 203 0.20 0.73 17.03
CA VAL A 203 0.15 0.79 15.57
C VAL A 203 -1.28 0.67 15.04
N ALA A 204 -2.11 -0.14 15.70
CA ALA A 204 -3.49 -0.41 15.28
C ALA A 204 -4.46 0.68 15.75
N GLU A 205 -4.37 1.08 17.02
CA GLU A 205 -5.39 1.87 17.71
C GLU A 205 -4.90 3.27 18.12
N GLY A 206 -3.59 3.55 18.06
CA GLY A 206 -3.04 4.88 18.37
C GLY A 206 -3.02 5.23 19.86
N TYR A 207 -3.02 4.23 20.73
CA TYR A 207 -2.86 4.39 22.18
C TYR A 207 -2.06 3.22 22.78
N VAL A 208 -1.63 3.40 24.03
CA VAL A 208 -1.07 2.36 24.88
C VAL A 208 -1.62 2.45 26.29
N GLU A 209 -1.73 1.32 26.97
CA GLU A 209 -2.19 1.24 28.36
C GLU A 209 -1.09 0.69 29.27
N SER A 210 -1.01 1.24 30.48
CA SER A 210 -0.14 0.76 31.55
C SER A 210 -0.74 1.19 32.89
N HIS A 211 -0.82 0.26 33.87
CA HIS A 211 -1.31 0.53 35.23
C HIS A 211 -2.66 1.29 35.25
N ASP A 212 -3.66 0.77 34.52
CA ASP A 212 -5.00 1.36 34.33
C ASP A 212 -5.02 2.79 33.77
N GLN A 213 -3.91 3.23 33.15
CA GLN A 213 -3.80 4.53 32.50
C GLN A 213 -3.62 4.35 31.00
N MET A 214 -4.44 5.06 30.24
CA MET A 214 -4.35 5.13 28.78
C MET A 214 -3.55 6.38 28.35
N ARG A 215 -2.59 6.19 27.45
CA ARG A 215 -1.84 7.27 26.80
C ARG A 215 -2.03 7.19 25.29
N ARG A 216 -2.58 8.26 24.70
CA ARG A 216 -2.65 8.41 23.24
C ARG A 216 -1.25 8.58 22.67
N THR A 217 -0.93 7.87 21.59
CA THR A 217 0.37 7.93 20.90
C THR A 217 0.35 8.81 19.67
N ALA A 218 -0.83 9.01 19.06
CA ALA A 218 -0.96 9.96 17.96
C ALA A 218 -0.59 11.39 18.42
N PRO A 219 0.15 12.16 17.60
CA PRO A 219 0.54 13.53 17.95
C PRO A 219 -0.69 14.44 18.04
N ALA A 220 -0.57 15.52 18.81
CA ALA A 220 -1.68 16.48 19.01
C ALA A 220 -2.02 17.27 17.73
N SER A 221 -1.06 17.44 16.83
CA SER A 221 -1.20 18.04 15.51
C SER A 221 -0.35 17.29 14.49
N GLY A 222 -0.69 17.38 13.21
CA GLY A 222 0.01 16.68 12.14
C GLY A 222 -0.46 15.26 11.91
N VAL A 223 0.40 14.49 11.24
CA VAL A 223 0.08 13.14 10.79
C VAL A 223 1.06 12.16 11.42
N GLU A 224 0.54 11.10 12.04
CA GLU A 224 1.36 10.02 12.56
C GLU A 224 1.81 9.10 11.42
N SER A 225 3.10 8.87 11.28
CA SER A 225 3.68 7.88 10.36
C SER A 225 4.65 6.96 11.08
N TRP A 226 4.74 5.73 10.60
CA TRP A 226 5.56 4.68 11.19
C TRP A 226 6.50 4.08 10.16
N PHE A 227 7.76 3.89 10.57
CA PHE A 227 8.79 3.25 9.76
C PHE A 227 9.38 2.08 10.53
N PHE A 228 9.27 0.90 9.95
CA PHE A 228 9.81 -0.34 10.47
C PHE A 228 10.96 -0.77 9.58
N THR A 229 11.98 -1.38 10.16
CA THR A 229 13.01 -2.07 9.38
C THR A 229 13.09 -3.53 9.79
N ALA A 230 13.45 -4.38 8.84
CA ALA A 230 13.81 -5.76 9.10
C ALA A 230 14.96 -6.22 8.22
N ASN A 231 15.76 -7.13 8.75
CA ASN A 231 16.69 -7.89 7.93
C ASN A 231 15.95 -9.12 7.36
N ASP A 232 16.03 -9.30 6.05
CA ASP A 232 15.41 -10.41 5.32
C ASP A 232 16.27 -11.67 5.44
N ASP A 233 16.31 -12.23 6.65
CA ASP A 233 16.88 -13.54 6.83
C ASP A 233 15.71 -14.50 6.86
N ALA A 234 15.61 -15.37 5.84
CA ALA A 234 14.64 -16.45 5.69
C ALA A 234 14.70 -17.46 6.87
N GLY A 235 14.37 -17.00 8.08
CA GLY A 235 14.50 -17.70 9.36
C GLY A 235 15.43 -17.05 10.41
N GLY A 236 16.03 -15.88 10.17
CA GLY A 236 17.06 -15.29 11.07
C GLY A 236 16.58 -14.23 12.07
N GLY A 237 15.31 -13.80 11.99
CA GLY A 237 14.73 -12.98 13.06
C GLY A 237 14.69 -13.77 14.36
N THR A 238 15.21 -13.20 15.47
CA THR A 238 15.24 -13.90 16.77
C THR A 238 13.84 -14.34 17.21
N PHE A 239 12.79 -13.62 16.80
CA PHE A 239 11.41 -13.96 17.10
C PHE A 239 10.53 -13.90 15.84
N PRO A 240 9.59 -14.84 15.66
CA PRO A 240 8.59 -14.72 14.60
C PRO A 240 7.75 -13.47 14.84
N VAL A 241 7.53 -12.68 13.78
CA VAL A 241 6.65 -11.52 13.86
C VAL A 241 5.21 -11.97 13.90
N ILE A 242 4.44 -11.48 14.88
CA ILE A 242 3.01 -11.81 14.99
C ILE A 242 2.26 -11.41 13.72
N GLN A 243 1.41 -12.30 13.20
CA GLN A 243 0.69 -12.08 11.94
C GLN A 243 -0.16 -10.80 11.98
N ALA A 244 -0.81 -10.54 13.12
CA ALA A 244 -1.60 -9.33 13.33
C ALA A 244 -0.79 -8.04 13.16
N LEU A 245 0.49 -8.01 13.56
CA LEU A 245 1.36 -6.84 13.37
C LEU A 245 1.83 -6.71 11.91
N ARG A 246 2.12 -7.82 11.24
CA ARG A 246 2.47 -7.82 9.81
C ARG A 246 1.34 -7.26 8.96
N ASP A 247 0.09 -7.66 9.23
CA ASP A 247 -1.10 -7.13 8.55
C ASP A 247 -1.31 -5.63 8.80
N ARG A 248 -0.72 -5.06 9.87
CA ARG A 248 -0.78 -3.63 10.12
C ARG A 248 0.16 -2.79 9.25
N MET A 249 1.13 -3.40 8.56
CA MET A 249 2.03 -2.67 7.66
C MET A 249 1.29 -2.27 6.38
N ASP A 250 1.37 -1.01 5.98
CA ASP A 250 0.69 -0.53 4.77
C ASP A 250 1.45 -0.96 3.52
N VAL A 251 2.76 -0.72 3.48
CA VAL A 251 3.65 -1.09 2.36
C VAL A 251 4.90 -1.80 2.86
N THR A 252 5.37 -2.75 2.07
CA THR A 252 6.62 -3.48 2.31
C THR A 252 7.58 -3.23 1.15
N VAL A 253 8.72 -2.60 1.43
CA VAL A 253 9.67 -2.10 0.44
C VAL A 253 10.99 -2.89 0.55
N PRO A 254 11.45 -3.57 -0.53
CA PRO A 254 12.76 -4.20 -0.56
C PRO A 254 13.87 -3.16 -0.63
N ALA A 255 14.76 -3.17 0.36
CA ALA A 255 15.96 -2.35 0.39
C ALA A 255 16.97 -2.83 -0.67
N ALA A 256 17.12 -2.02 -1.73
CA ALA A 256 17.98 -2.36 -2.85
C ALA A 256 19.47 -2.44 -2.46
N GLY A 257 20.24 -3.17 -3.27
CA GLY A 257 21.68 -3.36 -3.06
C GLY A 257 22.48 -2.08 -3.21
N PHE A 258 23.78 -2.17 -2.95
CA PHE A 258 24.69 -1.10 -3.36
C PHE A 258 25.16 -1.36 -4.79
N ASN A 259 25.02 -0.36 -5.67
CA ASN A 259 25.55 -0.43 -7.02
C ASN A 259 27.00 0.06 -7.02
N SER A 260 27.94 -0.81 -7.40
CA SER A 260 29.38 -0.53 -7.36
C SER A 260 29.82 0.64 -8.25
N ARG A 261 29.02 1.04 -9.25
CA ARG A 261 29.29 2.21 -10.08
C ARG A 261 29.20 3.54 -9.33
N PHE A 262 28.64 3.54 -8.13
CA PHE A 262 28.51 4.71 -7.26
C PHE A 262 29.54 4.70 -6.10
N LEU A 263 30.62 3.90 -6.23
CA LEU A 263 31.67 3.80 -5.21
C LEU A 263 32.34 5.15 -4.91
N ASP A 264 32.64 5.95 -5.94
CA ASP A 264 33.30 7.25 -5.75
C ASP A 264 32.45 8.21 -4.91
N GLU A 265 31.13 8.17 -5.09
CA GLU A 265 30.20 8.96 -4.27
C GLU A 265 30.19 8.47 -2.81
N LEU A 266 30.18 7.16 -2.60
CA LEU A 266 30.28 6.58 -1.26
C LEU A 266 31.59 6.98 -0.57
N VAL A 267 32.73 6.90 -1.28
CA VAL A 267 34.04 7.33 -0.78
C VAL A 267 34.00 8.80 -0.37
N ALA A 268 33.51 9.69 -1.25
CA ALA A 268 33.41 11.12 -0.95
C ALA A 268 32.52 11.42 0.26
N ARG A 269 31.45 10.63 0.50
CA ARG A 269 30.61 10.77 1.69
C ARG A 269 31.33 10.30 2.97
N VAL A 270 32.03 9.17 2.90
CA VAL A 270 32.81 8.65 4.03
C VAL A 270 33.92 9.62 4.42
N GLU A 271 34.65 10.16 3.44
CA GLU A 271 35.72 11.13 3.68
C GLU A 271 35.22 12.45 4.27
N ALA A 272 34.03 12.91 3.85
CA ALA A 272 33.40 14.09 4.41
C ALA A 272 32.90 13.89 5.86
N GLY A 273 32.58 12.65 6.26
CA GLY A 273 32.03 12.35 7.58
C GLY A 273 30.63 12.95 7.85
N GLU A 274 29.99 13.50 6.82
CA GLU A 274 28.70 14.18 6.93
C GLU A 274 27.54 13.19 6.82
N LYS A 275 26.52 13.38 7.67
CA LYS A 275 25.32 12.55 7.64
C LYS A 275 24.18 13.30 6.94
N PRO A 276 23.47 12.66 5.99
CA PRO A 276 22.43 13.35 5.21
C PRO A 276 21.36 14.04 6.05
N GLU A 277 20.94 13.40 7.14
CA GLU A 277 19.90 13.91 8.04
C GLU A 277 20.29 15.23 8.73
N GLU A 278 21.58 15.53 8.85
CA GLU A 278 22.09 16.79 9.44
C GLU A 278 22.07 17.97 8.45
N HIS A 279 21.72 17.71 7.19
CA HIS A 279 21.83 18.66 6.08
C HIS A 279 20.52 18.85 5.31
N VAL A 280 19.39 18.39 5.85
CA VAL A 280 18.06 18.60 5.27
C VAL A 280 17.78 20.11 5.20
N PRO A 281 17.54 20.69 4.00
CA PRO A 281 17.18 22.09 3.85
C PRO A 281 15.91 22.44 4.64
N ALA A 282 15.88 23.62 5.25
CA ALA A 282 14.74 24.06 6.06
C ALA A 282 13.46 24.17 5.22
N GLU A 283 13.58 24.48 3.94
CA GLU A 283 12.50 24.57 2.96
C GLU A 283 11.82 23.21 2.70
N LEU A 284 12.52 22.10 2.97
CA LEU A 284 12.01 20.73 2.81
C LEU A 284 11.42 20.15 4.10
N VAL A 285 11.47 20.90 5.21
CA VAL A 285 10.80 20.51 6.46
C VAL A 285 9.31 20.84 6.37
N PHE A 286 8.46 19.88 6.71
CA PHE A 286 7.00 19.99 6.64
C PHE A 286 6.40 20.29 8.01
N ALA A 287 5.69 21.42 8.10
CA ALA A 287 4.93 21.77 9.29
C ALA A 287 3.73 20.82 9.50
N PRO A 288 3.22 20.66 10.74
CA PRO A 288 2.13 19.72 11.03
C PRO A 288 0.84 19.99 10.24
N ASP A 289 0.52 21.25 9.96
CA ASP A 289 -0.59 21.67 9.12
C ASP A 289 -0.36 21.32 7.65
N GLU A 290 0.86 21.51 7.13
CA GLU A 290 1.23 21.06 5.77
C GLU A 290 1.07 19.55 5.62
N GLN A 291 1.52 18.74 6.58
CA GLN A 291 1.33 17.28 6.57
C GLN A 291 -0.15 16.90 6.54
N SER A 292 -0.97 17.59 7.33
CA SER A 292 -2.42 17.36 7.37
C SER A 292 -3.10 17.75 6.05
N ALA A 293 -2.66 18.86 5.44
CA ALA A 293 -3.13 19.33 4.15
C ALA A 293 -2.75 18.38 3.01
N MET A 294 -1.50 17.87 2.98
CA MET A 294 -1.08 16.84 2.02
C MET A 294 -1.97 15.61 2.09
N ARG A 295 -2.19 15.07 3.29
CA ARG A 295 -3.05 13.90 3.50
C ARG A 295 -4.48 14.15 3.03
N ALA A 296 -5.02 15.35 3.24
CA ALA A 296 -6.35 15.73 2.77
C ALA A 296 -6.39 15.83 1.23
N ALA A 297 -5.40 16.46 0.61
CA ALA A 297 -5.28 16.59 -0.84
C ALA A 297 -5.18 15.21 -1.52
N ILE A 298 -4.33 14.31 -1.00
CA ILE A 298 -4.19 12.94 -1.49
C ILE A 298 -5.54 12.21 -1.41
N ARG A 299 -6.27 12.33 -0.29
CA ARG A 299 -7.60 11.70 -0.15
C ARG A 299 -8.62 12.21 -1.16
N ALA A 300 -8.51 13.48 -1.55
CA ALA A 300 -9.41 14.13 -2.49
C ALA A 300 -9.19 13.69 -3.95
N VAL A 301 -8.04 13.09 -4.30
CA VAL A 301 -7.79 12.59 -5.66
C VAL A 301 -8.88 11.57 -6.05
N PRO A 302 -9.62 11.76 -7.15
CA PRO A 302 -10.66 10.85 -7.59
C PRO A 302 -10.08 9.53 -8.12
N VAL A 303 -10.84 8.46 -7.95
CA VAL A 303 -10.59 7.16 -8.60
C VAL A 303 -11.67 6.99 -9.69
N PRO A 304 -11.32 7.15 -10.98
CA PRO A 304 -12.27 7.04 -12.09
C PRO A 304 -12.99 5.69 -12.11
N ALA A 305 -14.20 5.66 -12.68
CA ALA A 305 -15.01 4.43 -12.78
C ALA A 305 -14.28 3.30 -13.52
N GLU A 306 -13.53 3.61 -14.58
CA GLU A 306 -12.73 2.64 -15.34
C GLU A 306 -11.65 1.96 -14.48
N VAL A 307 -11.00 2.71 -13.58
CA VAL A 307 -9.98 2.17 -12.67
C VAL A 307 -10.65 1.32 -11.59
N ARG A 308 -11.77 1.79 -11.04
CA ARG A 308 -12.56 1.03 -10.06
C ARG A 308 -13.00 -0.32 -10.61
N ARG A 309 -13.52 -0.37 -11.84
CA ARG A 309 -13.95 -1.61 -12.49
C ARG A 309 -12.82 -2.62 -12.69
N ARG A 310 -11.65 -2.15 -13.13
CA ARG A 310 -10.46 -3.03 -13.25
C ARG A 310 -10.01 -3.55 -11.89
N LEU A 311 -10.07 -2.70 -10.86
CA LEU A 311 -9.77 -3.14 -9.51
C LEU A 311 -10.80 -4.15 -9.00
N GLU A 312 -12.10 -3.90 -9.13
CA GLU A 312 -13.18 -4.83 -8.79
C GLU A 312 -12.97 -6.20 -9.45
N PHE A 313 -12.67 -6.22 -10.75
CA PHE A 313 -12.35 -7.45 -11.47
C PHE A 313 -11.11 -8.15 -10.91
N PHE A 314 -10.02 -7.43 -10.66
CA PHE A 314 -8.82 -7.99 -10.03
C PHE A 314 -9.13 -8.64 -8.68
N LEU A 315 -9.93 -7.97 -7.85
CA LEU A 315 -10.27 -8.45 -6.51
C LEU A 315 -11.14 -9.71 -6.52
N SER A 316 -12.04 -9.82 -7.49
CA SER A 316 -12.98 -10.93 -7.61
C SER A 316 -12.30 -12.30 -7.76
N HIS A 317 -11.04 -12.35 -8.17
CA HIS A 317 -10.34 -13.61 -8.39
C HIS A 317 -10.05 -14.41 -7.12
N PHE A 318 -9.85 -13.76 -5.97
CA PHE A 318 -9.03 -14.39 -4.92
C PHE A 318 -9.78 -15.12 -3.82
N GLU A 319 -11.06 -14.84 -3.58
CA GLU A 319 -11.80 -15.46 -2.46
C GLU A 319 -12.35 -16.84 -2.80
N PHE A 320 -12.74 -17.08 -4.05
CA PHE A 320 -13.44 -18.30 -4.44
C PHE A 320 -12.54 -19.55 -4.43
N VAL A 321 -13.10 -20.67 -3.98
CA VAL A 321 -12.56 -22.02 -4.23
C VAL A 321 -13.70 -23.02 -4.27
N GLN A 322 -13.77 -23.88 -5.30
CA GLN A 322 -14.93 -24.76 -5.49
C GLN A 322 -15.08 -25.68 -4.28
N GLY A 323 -14.00 -26.28 -3.78
CA GLY A 323 -14.01 -27.18 -2.63
C GLY A 323 -14.30 -26.54 -1.26
N GLY A 324 -14.52 -25.22 -1.18
CA GLY A 324 -14.57 -24.52 0.12
C GLY A 324 -15.77 -24.84 0.99
N GLY A 325 -16.93 -25.09 0.39
CA GLY A 325 -18.17 -25.33 1.12
C GLY A 325 -19.28 -25.94 0.27
N ARG A 326 -20.31 -26.50 0.92
CA ARG A 326 -21.45 -27.11 0.22
C ARG A 326 -22.40 -26.05 -0.34
N ARG A 327 -22.72 -25.03 0.46
CA ARG A 327 -23.51 -23.87 0.02
C ARG A 327 -22.63 -22.97 -0.84
N PHE A 328 -23.22 -22.33 -1.84
CA PHE A 328 -22.48 -21.51 -2.79
C PHE A 328 -21.72 -20.38 -2.08
N GLU A 329 -22.37 -19.71 -1.13
CA GLU A 329 -21.83 -18.58 -0.35
C GLU A 329 -20.60 -18.95 0.50
N TYR A 330 -20.43 -20.24 0.80
CA TYR A 330 -19.34 -20.74 1.63
C TYR A 330 -18.22 -21.38 0.80
N ARG A 331 -18.25 -21.25 -0.53
CA ARG A 331 -17.17 -21.69 -1.42
C ARG A 331 -16.03 -20.66 -1.46
N THR A 332 -15.51 -20.37 -0.28
CA THR A 332 -14.45 -19.37 -0.09
C THR A 332 -13.20 -20.00 0.51
N LYS A 333 -12.03 -19.46 0.19
CA LYS A 333 -10.75 -19.85 0.78
C LYS A 333 -10.76 -19.63 2.28
N ASP A 334 -11.39 -18.54 2.74
CA ASP A 334 -11.58 -18.26 4.16
C ASP A 334 -12.36 -19.37 4.89
N THR A 335 -13.41 -19.92 4.27
CA THR A 335 -14.13 -21.08 4.85
C THR A 335 -13.20 -22.27 5.07
N VAL A 336 -12.34 -22.57 4.09
CA VAL A 336 -11.33 -23.64 4.21
C VAL A 336 -10.34 -23.33 5.34
N THR A 337 -9.77 -22.13 5.35
CA THR A 337 -8.75 -21.71 6.32
C THR A 337 -9.26 -21.73 7.75
N THR A 338 -10.44 -21.15 8.01
CA THR A 338 -11.06 -21.10 9.34
C THR A 338 -11.47 -22.46 9.88
N ALA A 339 -11.74 -23.43 9.00
CA ALA A 339 -12.00 -24.82 9.37
C ALA A 339 -10.72 -25.64 9.62
N GLY A 340 -9.53 -25.04 9.49
CA GLY A 340 -8.24 -25.72 9.60
C GLY A 340 -7.86 -26.56 8.36
N GLY A 341 -8.56 -26.36 7.24
CA GLY A 341 -8.27 -27.01 5.96
C GLY A 341 -7.08 -26.39 5.23
N ARG A 342 -6.65 -27.06 4.15
CA ARG A 342 -5.54 -26.59 3.30
C ARG A 342 -6.08 -26.11 1.96
N VAL A 343 -5.96 -24.81 1.71
CA VAL A 343 -6.50 -24.15 0.52
C VAL A 343 -5.90 -24.71 -0.77
N ALA A 344 -4.59 -24.99 -0.79
CA ALA A 344 -3.93 -25.59 -1.96
C ALA A 344 -4.59 -26.90 -2.41
N GLU A 345 -4.92 -27.80 -1.48
CA GLU A 345 -5.61 -29.05 -1.80
C GLU A 345 -7.04 -28.82 -2.31
N ALA A 346 -7.73 -27.83 -1.74
CA ALA A 346 -9.07 -27.47 -2.20
C ALA A 346 -9.05 -26.91 -3.62
N ILE A 347 -7.98 -26.20 -4.01
CA ILE A 347 -7.75 -25.70 -5.37
C ILE A 347 -7.40 -26.87 -6.31
N GLU A 348 -6.52 -27.79 -5.90
CA GLU A 348 -6.14 -28.97 -6.70
C GLU A 348 -7.34 -29.90 -6.97
N ALA A 349 -8.30 -29.95 -6.04
CA ALA A 349 -9.54 -30.68 -6.19
C ALA A 349 -10.59 -29.96 -7.06
N ASN A 350 -10.33 -28.72 -7.53
CA ASN A 350 -11.23 -28.03 -8.45
C ASN A 350 -11.38 -28.85 -9.74
N SER A 351 -12.59 -28.84 -10.30
CA SER A 351 -12.89 -29.52 -11.56
C SER A 351 -13.35 -28.52 -12.62
N GLY A 352 -12.99 -28.77 -13.88
CA GLY A 352 -13.41 -27.98 -15.04
C GLY A 352 -12.71 -26.61 -15.21
N ALA A 353 -12.28 -25.97 -14.13
CA ALA A 353 -11.49 -24.75 -14.18
C ALA A 353 -10.04 -25.06 -14.61
N ASP A 354 -9.52 -24.26 -15.54
CA ASP A 354 -8.11 -24.31 -15.91
C ASP A 354 -7.30 -23.45 -14.94
N LEU A 355 -6.44 -24.09 -14.15
CA LEU A 355 -5.60 -23.43 -13.14
C LEU A 355 -4.66 -22.39 -13.78
N MET A 356 -4.14 -22.65 -14.98
CA MET A 356 -3.25 -21.71 -15.66
C MET A 356 -3.95 -20.41 -16.06
N THR A 357 -5.27 -20.48 -16.29
CA THR A 357 -6.11 -19.33 -16.64
C THR A 357 -6.67 -18.62 -15.40
N ASP A 358 -6.57 -19.20 -14.19
CA ASP A 358 -7.20 -18.68 -12.97
C ASP A 358 -6.20 -17.96 -12.06
N PRO A 359 -6.17 -16.60 -12.03
CA PRO A 359 -5.36 -15.86 -11.07
C PRO A 359 -5.63 -16.25 -9.61
N GLY A 360 -6.86 -16.67 -9.31
CA GLY A 360 -7.24 -17.13 -7.98
C GLY A 360 -6.52 -18.40 -7.56
N ALA A 361 -6.21 -19.31 -8.49
CA ALA A 361 -5.51 -20.56 -8.18
C ALA A 361 -4.05 -20.35 -7.73
N GLN A 362 -3.47 -19.18 -8.08
CA GLN A 362 -2.11 -18.80 -7.69
C GLN A 362 -2.01 -18.31 -6.25
N THR A 363 -3.12 -18.14 -5.51
CA THR A 363 -3.11 -17.56 -4.15
C THR A 363 -3.74 -18.47 -3.10
N LEU A 364 -3.19 -18.46 -1.89
CA LEU A 364 -3.71 -19.25 -0.75
C LEU A 364 -4.81 -18.54 0.04
N ASN A 365 -5.01 -17.25 -0.18
CA ASN A 365 -5.98 -16.42 0.52
C ASN A 365 -6.57 -15.37 -0.43
N GLY A 366 -7.68 -14.75 -0.01
CA GLY A 366 -8.16 -13.52 -0.62
C GLY A 366 -7.66 -12.26 0.11
N LEU A 367 -8.21 -11.11 -0.28
CA LEU A 367 -7.70 -9.80 0.10
C LEU A 367 -8.56 -9.15 1.20
N SER A 368 -7.90 -8.63 2.24
CA SER A 368 -8.59 -7.88 3.29
C SER A 368 -9.02 -6.50 2.82
N VAL A 369 -10.17 -6.01 3.33
CA VAL A 369 -10.66 -4.64 3.05
C VAL A 369 -9.59 -3.58 3.39
N ARG A 370 -8.79 -3.83 4.43
CA ARG A 370 -7.65 -2.98 4.82
C ARG A 370 -6.60 -2.89 3.71
N ALA A 371 -6.19 -4.00 3.12
CA ALA A 371 -5.24 -4.00 2.01
C ALA A 371 -5.79 -3.18 0.82
N LEU A 372 -7.09 -3.26 0.55
CA LEU A 372 -7.75 -2.49 -0.51
C LEU A 372 -7.75 -0.99 -0.22
N GLN A 373 -8.11 -0.60 1.01
CA GLN A 373 -8.06 0.79 1.46
C GLN A 373 -6.65 1.35 1.33
N THR A 374 -5.64 0.59 1.74
CA THR A 374 -4.23 0.97 1.60
C THR A 374 -3.86 1.12 0.12
N LEU A 375 -4.21 0.17 -0.75
CA LEU A 375 -3.91 0.24 -2.17
C LEU A 375 -4.50 1.50 -2.81
N ILE A 376 -5.77 1.82 -2.52
CA ILE A 376 -6.43 3.03 -3.01
C ILE A 376 -5.72 4.28 -2.52
N VAL A 377 -5.35 4.35 -1.24
CA VAL A 377 -4.67 5.51 -0.66
C VAL A 377 -3.29 5.72 -1.29
N TYR A 378 -2.51 4.67 -1.49
CA TYR A 378 -1.18 4.79 -2.11
C TYR A 378 -1.26 5.07 -3.62
N ALA A 379 -2.25 4.52 -4.34
CA ALA A 379 -2.50 4.87 -5.73
C ALA A 379 -2.86 6.36 -5.90
N LYS A 380 -3.68 6.89 -4.98
CA LYS A 380 -3.95 8.33 -4.89
C LYS A 380 -2.70 9.13 -4.55
N ALA A 381 -1.87 8.64 -3.62
CA ALA A 381 -0.65 9.33 -3.19
C ALA A 381 0.36 9.46 -4.33
N VAL A 382 0.57 8.39 -5.10
CA VAL A 382 1.50 8.43 -6.25
C VAL A 382 0.92 9.26 -7.41
N ALA A 383 -0.39 9.21 -7.66
CA ALA A 383 -1.03 10.08 -8.64
C ALA A 383 -0.87 11.56 -8.28
N TRP A 384 -1.14 11.93 -7.02
CA TRP A 384 -0.94 13.27 -6.49
C TRP A 384 0.52 13.72 -6.55
N PHE A 385 1.45 12.86 -6.12
CA PHE A 385 2.90 13.11 -6.18
C PHE A 385 3.37 13.39 -7.61
N ARG A 386 2.78 12.72 -8.60
CA ARG A 386 3.09 12.91 -10.02
C ARG A 386 2.36 14.10 -10.67
N GLY A 387 1.58 14.86 -9.90
CA GLY A 387 0.82 16.01 -10.38
C GLY A 387 -0.40 15.63 -11.24
N ARG A 388 -1.01 14.47 -11.01
CA ARG A 388 -2.21 14.03 -11.74
C ARG A 388 -3.49 14.35 -10.99
N ASP A 389 -4.51 14.73 -11.74
CA ASP A 389 -5.83 15.08 -11.22
C ASP A 389 -6.71 13.86 -10.89
N ALA A 390 -6.30 12.66 -11.29
CA ALA A 390 -7.02 11.42 -11.03
C ALA A 390 -6.07 10.22 -10.99
N VAL A 391 -6.47 9.16 -10.28
CA VAL A 391 -5.74 7.88 -10.28
C VAL A 391 -5.86 7.20 -11.64
N SER A 392 -4.75 6.68 -12.17
CA SER A 392 -4.72 5.81 -13.34
C SER A 392 -4.52 4.33 -12.96
N VAL A 393 -4.74 3.42 -13.93
CA VAL A 393 -4.44 1.99 -13.76
C VAL A 393 -2.94 1.76 -13.48
N ALA A 394 -2.06 2.56 -14.10
CA ALA A 394 -0.63 2.50 -13.87
C ALA A 394 -0.25 2.87 -12.43
N ASP A 395 -0.95 3.83 -11.82
CA ASP A 395 -0.72 4.23 -10.43
C ASP A 395 -1.11 3.09 -9.45
N VAL A 396 -2.19 2.36 -9.75
CA VAL A 396 -2.58 1.15 -9.00
C VAL A 396 -1.54 0.05 -9.18
N GLY A 397 -1.17 -0.27 -10.42
CA GLY A 397 -0.19 -1.31 -10.73
C GLY A 397 1.18 -1.05 -10.10
N ALA A 398 1.63 0.20 -10.08
CA ALA A 398 2.90 0.59 -9.47
C ALA A 398 2.93 0.39 -7.94
N MET A 399 1.79 0.62 -7.25
CA MET A 399 1.73 0.49 -5.78
C MET A 399 1.37 -0.92 -5.32
N LEU A 400 0.69 -1.70 -6.15
CA LEU A 400 0.13 -3.01 -5.80
C LEU A 400 1.17 -4.00 -5.25
N PRO A 401 2.35 -4.20 -5.89
CA PRO A 401 3.35 -5.13 -5.36
C PRO A 401 3.78 -4.78 -3.93
N PHE A 402 4.00 -3.50 -3.63
CA PHE A 402 4.44 -3.04 -2.31
C PHE A 402 3.34 -3.17 -1.25
N VAL A 403 2.09 -2.92 -1.63
CA VAL A 403 0.94 -3.01 -0.72
C VAL A 403 0.57 -4.45 -0.43
N LEU A 404 0.58 -5.33 -1.44
CA LEU A 404 0.12 -6.71 -1.33
C LEU A 404 1.22 -7.71 -0.90
N ARG A 405 2.49 -7.31 -0.93
CA ARG A 405 3.59 -8.15 -0.45
C ARG A 405 3.36 -8.58 1.01
N GLY A 406 3.32 -9.90 1.22
CA GLY A 406 3.05 -10.52 2.52
C GLY A 406 1.58 -10.53 2.95
N LYS A 407 0.67 -9.96 2.14
CA LYS A 407 -0.78 -9.96 2.37
C LYS A 407 -1.52 -10.88 1.41
N LEU A 408 -1.06 -10.98 0.15
CA LEU A 408 -1.50 -11.99 -0.79
C LEU A 408 -0.43 -13.07 -0.89
N LEU A 409 -0.76 -14.29 -0.49
CA LEU A 409 0.22 -15.37 -0.34
C LEU A 409 0.21 -16.26 -1.59
N PRO A 410 1.37 -16.53 -2.22
CA PRO A 410 1.45 -17.42 -3.36
C PRO A 410 1.10 -18.84 -2.96
N ASN A 411 0.42 -19.56 -3.86
CA ASN A 411 0.17 -20.99 -3.76
C ASN A 411 1.36 -21.77 -4.36
N PRO A 412 2.28 -22.32 -3.55
CA PRO A 412 3.50 -22.95 -4.06
C PRO A 412 3.25 -24.24 -4.86
N THR A 413 2.05 -24.83 -4.79
CA THR A 413 1.70 -26.03 -5.58
C THR A 413 1.09 -25.68 -6.94
N HIS A 414 0.93 -24.39 -7.25
CA HIS A 414 0.41 -23.97 -8.54
C HIS A 414 1.41 -24.28 -9.67
N PRO A 415 0.98 -24.83 -10.83
CA PRO A 415 1.89 -25.23 -11.91
C PRO A 415 2.78 -24.12 -12.47
N ARG A 416 2.35 -22.85 -12.33
CA ARG A 416 3.16 -21.67 -12.66
C ARG A 416 4.50 -21.60 -11.91
N PHE A 417 4.62 -22.27 -10.78
CA PHE A 417 5.84 -22.29 -9.97
C PHE A 417 6.64 -23.60 -10.09
N ASP A 418 6.20 -24.54 -10.94
CA ASP A 418 6.88 -25.83 -11.16
C ASP A 418 8.14 -25.68 -12.05
N VAL A 419 8.94 -26.75 -12.14
CA VAL A 419 10.21 -26.76 -12.88
C VAL A 419 9.99 -26.43 -14.37
N GLY A 420 10.55 -25.29 -14.81
CA GLY A 420 10.53 -24.82 -16.20
C GLY A 420 9.50 -23.73 -16.49
N ALA A 421 8.52 -23.54 -15.62
CA ALA A 421 7.57 -22.42 -15.66
C ALA A 421 7.95 -21.43 -14.56
N GLU A 422 8.46 -20.25 -14.94
CA GLU A 422 8.62 -19.03 -14.12
C GLU A 422 8.93 -19.25 -12.61
N ARG A 423 9.80 -20.22 -12.29
CA ARG A 423 10.01 -20.72 -10.92
C ARG A 423 10.50 -19.61 -9.99
N GLU A 424 11.27 -18.68 -10.53
CA GLU A 424 11.78 -17.49 -9.87
C GLU A 424 10.68 -16.65 -9.23
N LEU A 425 9.46 -16.63 -9.78
CA LEU A 425 8.31 -15.89 -9.24
C LEU A 425 7.84 -16.41 -7.88
N SER A 426 8.17 -17.66 -7.52
CA SER A 426 7.93 -18.17 -6.17
C SER A 426 8.78 -17.48 -5.10
N THR A 427 9.90 -16.88 -5.51
CA THR A 427 10.82 -16.12 -4.65
C THR A 427 10.76 -14.61 -4.91
N ASP A 428 10.52 -14.21 -6.16
CA ASP A 428 10.30 -12.83 -6.57
C ASP A 428 8.82 -12.47 -6.49
N VAL A 429 8.37 -12.28 -5.25
CA VAL A 429 6.99 -11.89 -4.94
C VAL A 429 6.61 -10.54 -5.58
N MET A 430 7.57 -9.66 -5.83
CA MET A 430 7.30 -8.33 -6.40
C MET A 430 6.89 -8.46 -7.86
N SER A 431 7.68 -9.18 -8.66
CA SER A 431 7.36 -9.46 -10.06
C SER A 431 6.11 -10.31 -10.19
N TRP A 432 5.94 -11.33 -9.32
CA TRP A 432 4.72 -12.15 -9.32
C TRP A 432 3.44 -11.32 -9.13
N LEU A 433 3.43 -10.39 -8.18
CA LEU A 433 2.27 -9.53 -7.93
C LEU A 433 2.01 -8.55 -9.08
N ALA A 434 3.07 -8.01 -9.69
CA ALA A 434 2.95 -7.15 -10.87
C ALA A 434 2.35 -7.92 -12.06
N ASP A 435 2.86 -9.12 -12.33
CA ASP A 435 2.36 -10.01 -13.37
C ASP A 435 0.91 -10.42 -13.13
N LEU A 436 0.55 -10.73 -11.90
CA LEU A 436 -0.80 -11.13 -11.51
C LEU A 436 -1.81 -10.01 -11.83
N PHE A 437 -1.44 -8.75 -11.57
CA PHE A 437 -2.27 -7.61 -11.92
C PHE A 437 -2.34 -7.38 -13.43
N ALA A 438 -1.20 -7.48 -14.13
CA ALA A 438 -1.15 -7.34 -15.58
C ALA A 438 -1.98 -8.42 -16.29
N GLU A 439 -1.92 -9.66 -15.82
CA GLU A 439 -2.71 -10.78 -16.33
C GLU A 439 -4.21 -10.56 -16.10
N SER A 440 -4.62 -10.16 -14.89
CA SER A 440 -6.02 -9.80 -14.65
C SER A 440 -6.49 -8.66 -15.55
N GLY A 441 -5.63 -7.66 -15.81
CA GLY A 441 -5.90 -6.59 -16.77
C GLY A 441 -6.13 -7.10 -18.19
N ARG A 442 -5.28 -8.02 -18.69
CA ARG A 442 -5.46 -8.66 -20.00
C ARG A 442 -6.76 -9.46 -20.07
N GLN A 443 -7.11 -10.19 -19.01
CA GLN A 443 -8.37 -10.94 -18.94
C GLN A 443 -9.59 -10.01 -18.94
N PHE A 444 -9.53 -8.90 -18.21
CA PHE A 444 -10.58 -7.87 -18.20
C PHE A 444 -10.87 -7.36 -19.62
N ASP A 445 -9.81 -7.05 -20.37
CA ASP A 445 -9.91 -6.55 -21.75
C ASP A 445 -10.40 -7.64 -22.71
N ALA A 446 -9.85 -8.85 -22.62
CA ALA A 446 -10.25 -9.98 -23.47
C ALA A 446 -11.73 -10.39 -23.28
N LEU A 447 -12.27 -10.20 -22.07
CA LEU A 447 -13.68 -10.47 -21.76
C LEU A 447 -14.61 -9.29 -22.09
N GLY A 448 -14.08 -8.14 -22.55
CA GLY A 448 -14.89 -6.96 -22.88
C GLY A 448 -15.54 -6.27 -21.67
N ARG A 449 -15.05 -6.53 -20.45
CA ARG A 449 -15.65 -6.03 -19.18
C ARG A 449 -15.56 -4.51 -19.02
N GLY A 450 -14.73 -3.85 -19.83
CA GLY A 450 -14.68 -2.39 -19.89
C GLY A 450 -15.92 -1.76 -20.56
N GLY A 451 -16.50 -2.45 -21.55
CA GLY A 451 -17.63 -1.94 -22.35
C GLY A 451 -18.99 -2.47 -21.90
N ASP A 452 -19.05 -3.68 -21.35
CA ASP A 452 -20.30 -4.31 -20.90
C ASP A 452 -20.19 -4.76 -19.43
N ASP A 453 -21.10 -4.27 -18.60
CA ASP A 453 -21.21 -4.60 -17.17
C ASP A 453 -22.69 -4.73 -16.79
N PRO A 454 -23.33 -5.85 -17.16
CA PRO A 454 -24.76 -6.04 -16.94
C PRO A 454 -25.11 -6.20 -15.47
N VAL A 455 -24.20 -6.74 -14.65
CA VAL A 455 -24.43 -6.90 -13.20
C VAL A 455 -24.37 -5.54 -12.52
N GLY A 456 -23.39 -4.69 -12.85
CA GLY A 456 -23.31 -3.32 -12.37
C GLY A 456 -24.51 -2.47 -12.79
N ALA A 457 -25.04 -2.65 -14.01
CA ALA A 457 -26.27 -1.98 -14.44
C ALA A 457 -27.48 -2.37 -13.57
N LEU A 458 -27.62 -3.65 -13.21
CA LEU A 458 -28.68 -4.12 -12.31
C LEU A 458 -28.50 -3.61 -10.87
N LEU A 459 -27.26 -3.51 -10.39
CA LEU A 459 -26.94 -2.92 -9.09
C LEU A 459 -27.31 -1.42 -9.06
N ALA A 460 -26.93 -0.66 -10.09
CA ALA A 460 -27.29 0.76 -10.21
C ALA A 460 -28.80 0.98 -10.26
N GLN A 461 -29.54 0.11 -10.94
CA GLN A 461 -31.02 0.13 -10.95
C GLN A 461 -31.63 -0.09 -9.56
N LEU A 462 -31.02 -0.94 -8.73
CA LEU A 462 -31.46 -1.16 -7.35
C LEU A 462 -31.06 0.01 -6.45
N GLU A 463 -29.87 0.59 -6.65
CA GLU A 463 -29.35 1.74 -5.90
C GLU A 463 -30.21 3.00 -6.12
N ALA A 464 -30.75 3.18 -7.32
CA ALA A 464 -31.72 4.25 -7.63
C ALA A 464 -33.04 4.14 -6.81
N GLY A 465 -33.24 3.04 -6.09
CA GLY A 465 -34.40 2.80 -5.24
C GLY A 465 -35.50 1.98 -5.92
N LEU A 466 -36.44 1.51 -5.10
CA LEU A 466 -37.59 0.72 -5.53
C LEU A 466 -38.91 1.52 -5.50
N ASP A 467 -38.85 2.80 -5.11
CA ASP A 467 -40.02 3.66 -5.05
C ASP A 467 -40.57 3.91 -6.46
N GLY A 468 -41.88 3.67 -6.65
CA GLY A 468 -42.54 3.81 -7.94
C GLY A 468 -42.27 2.69 -8.96
N VAL A 469 -41.48 1.66 -8.60
CA VAL A 469 -41.25 0.50 -9.47
C VAL A 469 -42.46 -0.45 -9.42
N GLY A 470 -43.20 -0.56 -10.53
CA GLY A 470 -44.36 -1.46 -10.61
C GLY A 470 -43.99 -2.95 -10.66
N ALA A 471 -44.97 -3.82 -10.38
CA ALA A 471 -44.76 -5.28 -10.37
C ALA A 471 -44.24 -5.85 -11.70
N VAL A 472 -44.71 -5.30 -12.84
CA VAL A 472 -44.25 -5.72 -14.18
C VAL A 472 -42.75 -5.43 -14.38
N GLU A 473 -42.30 -4.24 -13.98
CA GLU A 473 -40.90 -3.83 -14.14
C GLU A 473 -39.98 -4.60 -13.18
N ALA A 474 -40.40 -4.79 -11.92
CA ALA A 474 -39.66 -5.63 -10.98
C ALA A 474 -39.58 -7.10 -11.47
N GLY A 475 -40.64 -7.65 -12.07
CA GLY A 475 -40.63 -8.97 -12.69
C GLY A 475 -39.71 -9.07 -13.91
N ARG A 476 -39.64 -8.02 -14.73
CA ARG A 476 -38.70 -7.93 -15.87
C ARG A 476 -37.25 -7.99 -15.39
N ARG A 477 -36.90 -7.19 -14.37
CA ARG A 477 -35.55 -7.19 -13.78
C ARG A 477 -35.20 -8.55 -13.16
N LEU A 478 -36.16 -9.21 -12.51
CA LEU A 478 -35.97 -10.57 -11.97
C LEU A 478 -35.68 -11.59 -13.09
N THR A 479 -36.42 -11.52 -14.20
CA THR A 479 -36.21 -12.38 -15.37
C THR A 479 -34.84 -12.15 -15.99
N GLU A 480 -34.39 -10.91 -16.06
CA GLU A 480 -33.06 -10.53 -16.53
C GLU A 480 -31.96 -11.13 -15.65
N ILE A 481 -32.08 -11.03 -14.32
CA ILE A 481 -31.16 -11.65 -13.35
C ILE A 481 -31.08 -13.16 -13.57
N GLU A 482 -32.21 -13.85 -13.72
CA GLU A 482 -32.25 -15.29 -13.96
C GLU A 482 -31.63 -15.69 -15.30
N ALA A 483 -31.82 -14.90 -16.36
CA ALA A 483 -31.20 -15.14 -17.66
C ALA A 483 -29.66 -15.07 -17.57
N ARG A 484 -29.12 -14.13 -16.79
CA ARG A 484 -27.67 -14.04 -16.51
C ARG A 484 -27.17 -15.25 -15.73
N LEU A 485 -27.88 -15.67 -14.68
CA LEU A 485 -27.55 -16.88 -13.93
C LEU A 485 -27.53 -18.13 -14.83
N ARG A 486 -28.50 -18.29 -15.74
CA ARG A 486 -28.53 -19.39 -16.72
C ARG A 486 -27.36 -19.35 -17.69
N THR A 487 -26.94 -18.15 -18.10
CA THR A 487 -25.80 -17.96 -19.00
C THR A 487 -24.51 -18.47 -18.36
N VAL A 488 -24.24 -18.07 -17.10
CA VAL A 488 -23.07 -18.55 -16.35
C VAL A 488 -23.17 -20.06 -16.07
N ALA A 489 -24.35 -20.55 -15.70
CA ALA A 489 -24.55 -21.98 -15.47
C ALA A 489 -24.28 -22.85 -16.73
N GLY A 490 -24.50 -22.29 -17.93
CA GLY A 490 -24.29 -22.99 -19.20
C GLY A 490 -22.82 -23.14 -19.63
N THR A 491 -21.88 -22.39 -19.05
CA THR A 491 -20.46 -22.48 -19.42
C THR A 491 -19.76 -23.73 -18.87
N GLY A 492 -20.27 -24.28 -17.77
CA GLY A 492 -19.70 -25.45 -17.06
C GLY A 492 -18.38 -25.19 -16.34
N LYS A 493 -17.77 -24.01 -16.50
CA LYS A 493 -16.55 -23.58 -15.81
C LYS A 493 -16.88 -22.42 -14.89
N LEU A 494 -16.35 -22.48 -13.68
CA LEU A 494 -16.57 -21.45 -12.67
C LEU A 494 -15.23 -20.98 -12.10
N TYR A 495 -14.95 -19.69 -12.29
CA TYR A 495 -13.74 -19.01 -11.83
C TYR A 495 -14.08 -18.04 -10.69
N GLY A 496 -13.06 -17.55 -9.97
CA GLY A 496 -13.28 -16.57 -8.91
C GLY A 496 -14.00 -15.31 -9.38
N ARG A 497 -13.65 -14.81 -10.56
CA ARG A 497 -14.32 -13.66 -11.18
C ARG A 497 -15.83 -13.81 -11.40
N ASP A 498 -16.34 -15.03 -11.46
CA ASP A 498 -17.77 -15.30 -11.61
C ASP A 498 -18.48 -15.34 -10.25
N PHE A 499 -17.75 -15.64 -9.16
CA PHE A 499 -18.31 -15.81 -7.83
C PHE A 499 -18.98 -14.53 -7.31
N ASP A 500 -18.29 -13.39 -7.41
CA ASP A 500 -18.82 -12.10 -6.94
C ASP A 500 -20.04 -11.66 -7.77
N ASP A 501 -19.98 -11.82 -9.10
CA ASP A 501 -21.13 -11.57 -10.00
C ASP A 501 -22.34 -12.44 -9.62
N LEU A 502 -22.13 -13.73 -9.36
CA LEU A 502 -23.19 -14.66 -8.95
C LEU A 502 -23.76 -14.33 -7.57
N MET A 503 -22.92 -13.91 -6.62
CA MET A 503 -23.35 -13.45 -5.31
C MET A 503 -24.17 -12.16 -5.39
N ALA A 504 -23.75 -11.21 -6.23
CA ALA A 504 -24.48 -9.97 -6.50
C ALA A 504 -25.84 -10.24 -7.18
N LEU A 505 -25.88 -11.13 -8.18
CA LEU A 505 -27.11 -11.54 -8.85
C LEU A 505 -28.07 -12.24 -7.88
N LYS A 506 -27.56 -13.11 -7.00
CA LYS A 506 -28.37 -13.73 -5.94
C LYS A 506 -28.96 -12.69 -4.99
N TYR A 507 -28.14 -11.72 -4.56
CA TYR A 507 -28.60 -10.61 -3.72
C TYR A 507 -29.71 -9.81 -4.41
N LEU A 508 -29.49 -9.40 -5.67
CA LEU A 508 -30.48 -8.69 -6.48
C LEU A 508 -31.79 -9.50 -6.60
N HIS A 509 -31.68 -10.79 -6.90
CA HIS A 509 -32.84 -11.70 -7.00
C HIS A 509 -33.67 -11.69 -5.72
N GLN A 510 -33.02 -11.82 -4.56
CA GLN A 510 -33.71 -11.78 -3.26
C GLN A 510 -34.39 -10.43 -3.00
N ARG A 511 -33.71 -9.32 -3.32
CA ARG A 511 -34.26 -7.95 -3.13
C ARG A 511 -35.51 -7.73 -3.98
N TYR A 512 -35.48 -8.09 -5.27
CA TYR A 512 -36.64 -7.95 -6.15
C TYR A 512 -37.76 -8.94 -5.82
N THR A 513 -37.44 -10.18 -5.42
CA THR A 513 -38.44 -11.17 -4.98
C THR A 513 -39.19 -10.71 -3.74
N ALA A 514 -38.46 -10.19 -2.73
CA ALA A 514 -39.08 -9.66 -1.52
C ALA A 514 -39.98 -8.45 -1.82
N TYR A 515 -39.54 -7.56 -2.71
CA TYR A 515 -40.30 -6.40 -3.15
C TYR A 515 -41.58 -6.77 -3.90
N LEU A 516 -41.51 -7.73 -4.82
CA LEU A 516 -42.68 -8.23 -5.56
C LEU A 516 -43.73 -8.82 -4.62
N ARG A 517 -43.32 -9.66 -3.67
CA ARG A 517 -44.23 -10.22 -2.66
C ARG A 517 -44.90 -9.13 -1.81
N TRP A 518 -44.17 -8.06 -1.51
CA TRP A 518 -44.72 -6.92 -0.78
C TRP A 518 -45.73 -6.13 -1.61
N LEU A 519 -45.50 -5.95 -2.93
CA LEU A 519 -46.47 -5.35 -3.84
C LEU A 519 -47.75 -6.19 -3.96
N GLU A 520 -47.61 -7.51 -4.08
CA GLU A 520 -48.72 -8.48 -4.13
C GLU A 520 -49.54 -8.50 -2.84
N GLY A 521 -48.91 -8.26 -1.68
CA GLY A 521 -49.62 -8.13 -0.40
C GLY A 521 -50.34 -6.79 -0.20
N ARG A 522 -50.13 -5.82 -1.10
CA ARG A 522 -50.78 -4.49 -1.08
C ARG A 522 -51.91 -4.35 -2.11
N SER A 523 -51.91 -5.19 -3.15
CA SER A 523 -53.02 -5.35 -4.10
C SER A 523 -54.10 -6.25 -3.51
#